data_AF-A0A4V1BZ72-F1
#
_entry.id   AF-A0A4V1BZ72-F1
#
_cell.length_a   1.000
_cell.length_b   1.000
_cell.length_c   1.000
_cell.angle_alpha   90.00
_cell.angle_beta   90.00
_cell.angle_gamma   90.00
#
_symmetry.space_group_name_H-M   'P 1'
#
loop_
_entity.id
_entity.type
_entity.pdbx_description
1 polymer ?
#
loop_
_entity_poly.entity_id
_entity_poly.type
_entity_poly.pdbx_seq_one_letter_code
_entity_poly.pdbx_strand_id
1 'polypeptide(L)'
;MSIATTLLEQHLQFLVDKPEQWQELIADSIVWDLPYAPSLGHPLKLEGRESVLRHASWFVGAVRNFRFSDAIVTATDDPQQAIARVRGEGLIAATGRTYRQEYVVFLTARDGRIVHLREYFDPVQAALALDAPVVGVASRSI
;
A
#
# COMPACT_ATOMS: atom_id res chain seq x y z
N MET A 1 -3.09 -10.19 20.21
CA MET A 1 -2.75 -9.36 19.03
C MET A 1 -2.04 -8.11 19.52
N SER A 2 -0.95 -7.71 18.87
CA SER A 2 -0.29 -6.44 19.14
C SER A 2 -1.06 -5.29 18.47
N ILE A 3 -0.82 -4.05 18.91
CA ILE A 3 -1.43 -2.87 18.28
C ILE A 3 -1.11 -2.80 16.78
N ALA A 4 0.12 -3.16 16.40
CA ALA A 4 0.52 -3.15 14.99
C ALA A 4 -0.21 -4.21 14.15
N THR A 5 -0.42 -5.43 14.68
CA THR A 5 -1.20 -6.45 13.96
C THR A 5 -2.65 -6.01 13.74
N THR A 6 -3.28 -5.41 14.76
CA THR A 6 -4.63 -4.87 14.65
C THR A 6 -4.71 -3.76 13.61
N LEU A 7 -3.79 -2.80 13.64
CA LEU A 7 -3.75 -1.70 12.68
C LEU A 7 -3.48 -2.19 11.25
N LEU A 8 -2.69 -3.26 11.08
CA LEU A 8 -2.41 -3.82 9.76
C LEU A 8 -3.64 -4.53 9.18
N GLU A 9 -4.37 -5.30 9.99
CA GLU A 9 -5.64 -5.89 9.58
C GLU A 9 -6.67 -4.81 9.21
N GLN A 10 -6.79 -3.75 10.02
CA GLN A 10 -7.68 -2.62 9.74
C GLN A 10 -7.25 -1.83 8.50
N HIS A 11 -5.94 -1.67 8.28
CA HIS A 11 -5.41 -1.05 7.06
C HIS A 11 -5.89 -1.81 5.82
N LEU A 12 -5.73 -3.14 5.81
CA LEU A 12 -6.17 -4.00 4.71
C LEU A 12 -7.70 -3.97 4.55
N GLN A 13 -8.45 -3.89 5.64
CA GLN A 13 -9.91 -3.87 5.59
C GLN A 13 -10.47 -2.51 5.10
N PHE A 14 -9.86 -1.39 5.48
CA PHE A 14 -10.47 -0.07 5.31
C PHE A 14 -9.93 0.73 4.14
N LEU A 15 -8.71 0.46 3.67
CA LEU A 15 -8.04 1.28 2.64
C LEU A 15 -8.94 1.55 1.43
N VAL A 16 -9.63 0.51 0.93
CA VAL A 16 -10.54 0.62 -0.22
C VAL A 16 -12.01 0.72 0.21
N ASP A 17 -12.46 -0.17 1.10
CA ASP A 17 -13.89 -0.30 1.41
C ASP A 17 -14.44 0.83 2.29
N LYS A 18 -13.58 1.43 3.14
CA LYS A 18 -13.98 2.43 4.13
C LYS A 18 -12.91 3.52 4.26
N PRO A 19 -12.65 4.29 3.20
CA PRO A 19 -11.53 5.23 3.15
C PRO A 19 -11.59 6.24 4.28
N GLU A 20 -12.77 6.73 4.69
CA GLU A 20 -12.92 7.64 5.84
C GLU A 20 -12.40 7.03 7.15
N GLN A 21 -12.71 5.76 7.42
CA GLN A 21 -12.20 5.05 8.61
C GLN A 21 -10.69 4.80 8.51
N TRP A 22 -10.20 4.50 7.31
CA TRP A 22 -8.77 4.33 7.08
C TRP A 22 -7.97 5.60 7.39
N GLN A 23 -8.52 6.78 7.08
CA GLN A 23 -7.88 8.06 7.40
C GLN A 23 -7.66 8.26 8.90
N GLU A 24 -8.51 7.69 9.75
CA GLU A 24 -8.37 7.78 11.21
C GLU A 24 -7.20 6.94 11.75
N LEU A 25 -6.76 5.92 10.99
CA LEU A 25 -5.68 5.02 11.39
C LEU A 25 -4.30 5.67 11.28
N ILE A 26 -4.10 6.61 10.35
CA ILE A 26 -2.77 7.16 10.04
C ILE A 26 -2.46 8.41 10.87
N ALA A 27 -1.21 8.55 11.29
CA ALA A 27 -0.71 9.74 11.98
C ALA A 27 -0.46 10.90 11.00
N ASP A 28 -0.38 12.13 11.51
CA ASP A 28 -0.05 13.30 10.68
C ASP A 28 1.35 13.21 10.06
N SER A 29 2.28 12.57 10.79
CA SER A 29 3.67 12.35 10.40
C SER A 29 3.91 11.05 9.60
N ILE A 30 2.85 10.41 9.10
CA ILE A 30 2.94 9.16 8.34
C ILE A 30 3.94 9.27 7.20
N VAL A 31 4.74 8.21 7.04
CA VAL A 31 5.58 8.00 5.87
C VAL A 31 5.16 6.70 5.20
N TRP A 32 5.04 6.70 3.86
CA TRP A 32 4.78 5.49 3.08
C TRP A 32 5.88 5.29 2.05
N ASP A 33 6.69 4.24 2.24
CA ASP A 33 7.71 3.82 1.30
C ASP A 33 7.12 2.87 0.25
N LEU A 34 7.38 3.16 -1.02
CA LEU A 34 6.93 2.38 -2.18
C LEU A 34 8.15 2.07 -3.08
N PRO A 35 9.01 1.10 -2.70
CA PRO A 35 10.33 0.92 -3.32
C PRO A 35 10.31 0.66 -4.84
N TYR A 36 9.22 0.08 -5.35
CA TYR A 36 9.08 -0.26 -6.77
C TYR A 36 8.15 0.67 -7.55
N ALA A 37 7.52 1.65 -6.88
CA ALA A 37 6.67 2.64 -7.52
C ALA A 37 7.39 3.58 -8.52
N PRO A 38 8.68 3.92 -8.36
CA PRO A 38 9.42 4.71 -9.36
C PRO A 38 9.44 4.07 -10.76
N SER A 39 9.44 2.75 -10.85
CA SER A 39 9.36 2.00 -12.11
C SER A 39 8.04 2.22 -12.87
N LEU A 40 7.04 2.79 -12.19
CA LEU A 40 5.71 3.13 -12.70
C LEU A 40 5.48 4.66 -12.76
N GLY A 41 6.52 5.47 -12.56
CA GLY A 41 6.42 6.93 -12.56
C GLY A 41 5.85 7.54 -11.27
N HIS A 42 5.74 6.75 -10.20
CA HIS A 42 5.27 7.20 -8.89
C HIS A 42 6.44 7.46 -7.92
N PRO A 43 6.24 8.29 -6.86
CA PRO A 43 7.30 8.56 -5.88
C PRO A 43 7.77 7.30 -5.14
N LEU A 44 9.06 7.23 -4.81
CA LEU A 44 9.65 6.20 -3.94
C LEU A 44 9.08 6.27 -2.52
N LYS A 45 8.69 7.46 -2.08
CA LYS A 45 8.31 7.79 -0.72
C LYS A 45 7.26 8.89 -0.72
N LEU A 46 6.28 8.76 0.17
CA LEU A 46 5.28 9.78 0.47
C LEU A 46 5.49 10.23 1.92
N GLU A 47 5.61 11.53 2.13
CA GLU A 47 5.88 12.09 3.47
C GLU A 47 4.73 13.00 3.90
N GLY A 48 4.23 12.74 5.10
CA GLY A 48 3.12 13.47 5.69
C GLY A 48 1.76 13.00 5.21
N ARG A 49 0.76 13.23 6.07
CA ARG A 49 -0.63 12.82 5.87
C ARG A 49 -1.21 13.26 4.53
N GLU A 50 -1.01 14.52 4.13
CA GLU A 50 -1.58 15.02 2.88
C GLU A 50 -1.09 14.22 1.65
N SER A 51 0.21 13.93 1.58
CA SER A 51 0.77 13.17 0.46
C SER A 51 0.26 11.73 0.42
N VAL A 52 0.14 11.10 1.58
CA VAL A 52 -0.39 9.75 1.73
C VAL A 52 -1.88 9.70 1.36
N LEU A 53 -2.68 10.65 1.82
CA LEU A 53 -4.10 10.72 1.49
C LEU A 53 -4.33 10.92 0.00
N ARG A 54 -3.61 11.83 -0.65
CA ARG A 54 -3.72 12.03 -2.11
C ARG A 54 -3.42 10.75 -2.88
N HIS A 55 -2.38 10.00 -2.48
CA HIS A 55 -2.04 8.73 -3.13
C HIS A 55 -3.09 7.64 -2.88
N ALA A 56 -3.55 7.48 -1.64
CA ALA A 56 -4.60 6.51 -1.31
C ALA A 56 -5.91 6.82 -2.06
N SER A 57 -6.33 8.09 -2.11
CA SER A 57 -7.52 8.50 -2.87
C SER A 57 -7.37 8.26 -4.37
N TRP A 58 -6.18 8.52 -4.94
CA TRP A 58 -5.90 8.18 -6.33
C TRP A 58 -6.04 6.67 -6.57
N PHE A 59 -5.45 5.84 -5.71
CA PHE A 59 -5.51 4.38 -5.83
C PHE A 59 -6.95 3.87 -5.75
N VAL A 60 -7.71 4.32 -4.75
CA VAL A 60 -9.13 3.96 -4.58
C VAL A 60 -9.96 4.37 -5.80
N GLY A 61 -9.71 5.55 -6.37
CA GLY A 61 -10.37 5.99 -7.60
C GLY A 61 -9.94 5.24 -8.87
N ALA A 62 -8.72 4.68 -8.87
CA ALA A 62 -8.16 3.95 -10.01
C ALA A 62 -8.65 2.51 -10.12
N VAL A 63 -9.18 1.92 -9.03
CA VAL A 63 -9.60 0.52 -8.98
C VAL A 63 -11.12 0.35 -8.86
N ARG A 64 -11.65 -0.77 -9.33
CA ARG A 64 -13.05 -1.19 -9.16
C ARG A 64 -13.11 -2.60 -8.62
N ASN A 65 -14.02 -2.85 -7.66
CA ASN A 65 -14.19 -4.15 -6.99
C ASN A 65 -12.87 -4.73 -6.47
N PHE A 66 -11.98 -3.85 -5.99
CA PHE A 66 -10.70 -4.27 -5.46
C PHE A 66 -10.89 -4.80 -4.06
N ARG A 67 -10.28 -5.95 -3.76
CA ARG A 67 -10.30 -6.55 -2.43
C ARG A 67 -8.96 -7.17 -2.11
N PHE A 68 -8.63 -7.14 -0.83
CA PHE A 68 -7.56 -7.93 -0.27
C PHE A 68 -8.07 -9.32 0.14
N SER A 69 -7.26 -10.36 -0.08
CA SER A 69 -7.55 -11.74 0.27
C SER A 69 -6.29 -12.47 0.70
N ASP A 70 -6.45 -13.64 1.33
CA ASP A 70 -5.35 -14.51 1.76
C ASP A 70 -4.30 -13.79 2.61
N ALA A 71 -4.73 -12.84 3.45
CA ALA A 71 -3.85 -12.08 4.32
C ALA A 71 -3.24 -12.98 5.39
N ILE A 72 -1.91 -13.00 5.45
CA ILE A 72 -1.12 -13.62 6.52
C ILE A 72 -0.44 -12.48 7.28
N VAL A 73 -0.97 -12.16 8.45
CA VAL A 73 -0.43 -11.12 9.34
C VAL A 73 0.48 -11.78 10.37
N THR A 74 1.72 -11.30 10.45
CA THR A 74 2.77 -11.80 11.34
C THR A 74 3.14 -10.71 12.34
N ALA A 75 2.99 -11.03 13.63
CA ALA A 75 3.51 -10.20 14.71
C ALA A 75 5.04 -10.26 14.75
N THR A 76 5.67 -9.18 15.18
CA THR A 76 7.11 -9.16 15.50
C THR A 76 7.31 -9.12 17.02
N ASP A 77 8.56 -9.19 17.47
CA ASP A 77 8.90 -9.02 18.89
C ASP A 77 8.61 -7.60 19.40
N ASP A 78 8.58 -6.61 18.51
CA ASP A 78 8.14 -5.25 18.81
C ASP A 78 6.61 -5.14 18.60
N PRO A 79 5.81 -4.86 19.65
CA PRO A 79 4.35 -4.73 19.50
C PRO A 79 3.94 -3.55 18.61
N GLN A 80 4.83 -2.62 18.33
CA GLN A 80 4.64 -1.52 17.38
C GLN A 80 4.94 -1.90 15.94
N GLN A 81 5.42 -3.11 15.64
CA GLN A 81 5.73 -3.54 14.27
C GLN A 81 4.97 -4.81 13.88
N ALA A 82 4.47 -4.83 12.64
CA ALA A 82 3.80 -5.98 12.05
C ALA A 82 4.12 -6.09 10.56
N ILE A 83 4.00 -7.31 10.04
CA ILE A 83 4.25 -7.64 8.63
C ILE A 83 3.02 -8.38 8.10
N ALA A 84 2.60 -8.08 6.87
CA ALA A 84 1.58 -8.85 6.18
C ALA A 84 2.07 -9.28 4.81
N ARG A 85 1.76 -10.52 4.44
CA ARG A 85 1.69 -10.93 3.04
C ARG A 85 0.22 -11.03 2.66
N VAL A 86 -0.20 -10.40 1.57
CA VAL A 86 -1.61 -10.32 1.20
C VAL A 86 -1.77 -10.27 -0.31
N ARG A 87 -2.83 -10.87 -0.83
CA ARG A 87 -3.18 -10.75 -2.25
C ARG A 87 -4.18 -9.63 -2.45
N GLY A 88 -4.01 -8.84 -3.49
CA GLY A 88 -5.00 -7.88 -3.95
C GLY A 88 -5.48 -8.24 -5.33
N GLU A 89 -6.78 -8.16 -5.57
CA GLU A 89 -7.34 -8.30 -6.91
C GLU A 89 -8.46 -7.29 -7.12
N GLY A 90 -8.53 -6.70 -8.30
CA GLY A 90 -9.63 -5.84 -8.75
C GLY A 90 -9.55 -5.56 -10.24
N LEU A 91 -10.30 -4.58 -10.71
CA LEU A 91 -10.20 -4.06 -12.07
C LEU A 91 -9.56 -2.67 -12.05
N ILE A 92 -8.67 -2.38 -12.99
CA ILE A 92 -8.25 -1.00 -13.23
C ILE A 92 -9.36 -0.28 -13.99
N ALA A 93 -9.81 0.86 -13.45
CA ALA A 93 -10.93 1.60 -14.01
C ALA A 93 -10.64 2.09 -15.43
N ALA A 94 -9.44 2.61 -15.67
CA ALA A 94 -9.05 3.20 -16.96
C ALA A 94 -8.94 2.18 -18.10
N THR A 95 -8.46 0.96 -17.81
CA THR A 95 -8.15 -0.05 -18.84
C THR A 95 -9.15 -1.20 -18.88
N GLY A 96 -9.95 -1.38 -17.81
CA GLY A 96 -10.82 -2.55 -17.62
C GLY A 96 -10.07 -3.86 -17.34
N ARG A 97 -8.74 -3.83 -17.26
CA ARG A 97 -7.92 -5.04 -17.04
C ARG A 97 -8.01 -5.50 -15.59
N THR A 98 -7.96 -6.81 -15.39
CA THR A 98 -7.80 -7.38 -14.04
C THR A 98 -6.42 -7.05 -13.51
N TYR A 99 -6.37 -6.41 -12.35
CA TYR A 99 -5.18 -6.22 -11.56
C TYR A 99 -5.10 -7.32 -10.50
N ARG A 100 -4.02 -8.10 -10.51
CA ARG A 100 -3.69 -9.11 -9.49
C ARG A 100 -2.31 -8.79 -8.94
N GLN A 101 -2.19 -8.83 -7.63
CA GLN A 101 -0.94 -8.51 -6.95
C GLN A 101 -0.78 -9.32 -5.68
N GLU A 102 0.46 -9.62 -5.32
CA GLU A 102 0.83 -10.05 -3.96
C GLU A 102 1.69 -8.94 -3.35
N TYR A 103 1.29 -8.48 -2.18
CA TYR A 103 1.96 -7.43 -1.44
C TYR A 103 2.68 -8.00 -0.23
N VAL A 104 3.82 -7.42 0.11
CA VAL A 104 4.40 -7.50 1.45
C VAL A 104 4.36 -6.11 2.07
N VAL A 105 3.64 -5.99 3.18
CA VAL A 105 3.42 -4.72 3.88
C VAL A 105 4.10 -4.79 5.25
N PHE A 106 4.98 -3.83 5.51
CA PHE A 106 5.52 -3.56 6.84
C PHE A 106 4.78 -2.36 7.42
N LEU A 107 4.38 -2.46 8.68
CA LEU A 107 3.69 -1.41 9.40
C LEU A 107 4.43 -1.10 10.69
N THR A 108 4.64 0.19 10.94
CA THR A 108 5.05 0.69 12.27
C THR A 108 3.94 1.55 12.85
N ALA A 109 3.56 1.23 14.09
CA ALA A 109 2.62 1.96 14.90
C ALA A 109 3.34 2.89 15.89
N ARG A 110 2.66 3.95 16.30
CA ARG A 110 3.01 4.78 17.45
C ARG A 110 1.75 5.48 17.93
N ASP A 111 1.56 5.55 19.24
CA ASP A 111 0.40 6.23 19.86
C ASP A 111 -0.95 5.76 19.29
N GLY A 112 -1.05 4.46 18.99
CA GLY A 112 -2.26 3.84 18.43
C GLY A 112 -2.54 4.17 16.96
N ARG A 113 -1.61 4.83 16.26
CA ARG A 113 -1.73 5.18 14.84
C ARG A 113 -0.60 4.60 14.01
N ILE A 114 -0.83 4.49 12.71
CA ILE A 114 0.17 4.11 11.72
C ILE A 114 1.08 5.31 11.48
N VAL A 115 2.38 5.17 11.75
CA VAL A 115 3.40 6.20 11.47
C VAL A 115 4.30 5.84 10.30
N HIS A 116 4.36 4.57 9.93
CA HIS A 116 5.10 4.12 8.75
C HIS A 116 4.43 2.94 8.08
N LEU A 117 4.37 3.01 6.76
CA LEU A 117 4.06 1.90 5.87
C LEU A 117 5.22 1.69 4.91
N ARG A 118 5.51 0.43 4.61
CA ARG A 118 6.39 0.08 3.49
C ARG A 118 5.82 -1.10 2.75
N GLU A 119 5.59 -0.90 1.47
CA GLU A 119 4.89 -1.87 0.63
C GLU A 119 5.76 -2.32 -0.52
N TYR A 120 5.92 -3.63 -0.65
CA TYR A 120 6.57 -4.28 -1.79
C TYR A 120 5.51 -4.98 -2.63
N PHE A 121 5.58 -4.79 -3.94
CA PHE A 121 4.68 -5.37 -4.93
C PHE A 121 5.43 -5.62 -6.24
N ASP A 122 4.90 -6.46 -7.13
CA ASP A 122 5.47 -6.65 -8.47
C ASP A 122 5.11 -5.47 -9.40
N PRO A 123 6.05 -4.61 -9.80
CA PRO A 123 5.76 -3.49 -10.70
C PRO A 123 5.34 -3.94 -12.09
N VAL A 124 5.70 -5.15 -12.53
CA VAL A 124 5.31 -5.68 -13.85
C VAL A 124 3.81 -5.96 -13.88
N GLN A 125 3.25 -6.58 -12.83
CA GLN A 125 1.80 -6.81 -12.74
C GLN A 125 1.01 -5.51 -12.76
N ALA A 126 1.50 -4.50 -12.03
CA ALA A 126 0.88 -3.18 -12.03
C ALA A 126 0.95 -2.50 -13.40
N ALA A 127 2.11 -2.52 -14.08
CA ALA A 127 2.29 -1.97 -15.41
C ALA A 127 1.35 -2.61 -16.44
N LEU A 128 1.25 -3.96 -16.45
CA LEU A 128 0.35 -4.69 -17.33
C LEU A 128 -1.12 -4.30 -17.11
N ALA A 129 -1.54 -4.15 -15.85
CA ALA A 129 -2.91 -3.77 -15.52
C ALA A 129 -3.22 -2.30 -15.88
N LEU A 130 -2.27 -1.40 -15.69
CA LEU A 130 -2.38 0.03 -15.98
C LEU A 130 -2.17 0.39 -17.45
N ASP A 131 -1.73 -0.56 -18.28
CA ASP A 131 -1.25 -0.31 -19.66
C ASP A 131 -0.13 0.74 -19.71
N ALA A 132 0.75 0.68 -18.70
CA ALA A 132 1.87 1.59 -18.53
C ALA A 132 3.20 0.90 -18.89
N PRO A 133 4.20 1.64 -19.39
CA PRO A 133 5.54 1.10 -19.53
C PRO A 133 6.15 0.83 -18.15
N VAL A 134 6.93 -0.24 -18.02
CA VAL A 134 7.87 -0.38 -16.90
C VAL A 134 9.09 0.47 -17.23
N VAL A 135 9.25 1.58 -16.52
CA VAL A 135 10.39 2.48 -16.73
C VAL A 135 11.64 1.84 -16.13
N GLY A 136 12.64 1.59 -16.97
CA GLY A 136 13.96 1.19 -16.50
C GLY A 136 14.67 2.35 -15.81
N VAL A 137 15.18 2.14 -14.59
CA VAL A 137 16.12 3.09 -13.97
C VAL A 137 17.44 2.97 -14.73
N ALA A 138 17.92 4.06 -15.31
CA ALA A 138 19.20 4.06 -16.00
C ALA A 138 20.32 3.60 -15.04
N SER A 139 21.18 2.68 -15.49
CA SER A 139 22.21 2.01 -14.69
C SER A 139 23.27 2.94 -14.08
N ARG A 140 23.21 4.25 -14.33
CA ARG A 140 24.15 5.26 -13.84
C ARG A 140 23.77 5.88 -12.49
N SER A 141 22.77 5.33 -11.81
CA SER A 141 22.21 5.91 -10.58
C SER A 141 22.43 5.05 -9.32
N ILE A 142 23.46 4.21 -9.31
CA ILE A 142 23.93 3.50 -8.10
C ILE A 142 25.39 3.88 -7.85
#